data_AF-L7FMZ7-F1
#
_entry.id   AF-L7FMZ7-F1
#
_cell.length_a   1.000
_cell.length_b   1.000
_cell.length_c   1.000
_cell.angle_alpha   90.00
_cell.angle_beta   90.00
_cell.angle_gamma   90.00
#
_symmetry.space_group_name_H-M   'P 1'
#
loop_
_entity.id
_entity.type
_entity.pdbx_description
1 polymer ?
#
loop_
_entity_poly.entity_id
_entity_poly.type
_entity_poly.pdbx_seq_one_letter_code
_entity_poly.pdbx_strand_id
1 'polypeptide(L)'
;MVYIHMYQIFEYKCFKNCDNLSSVVIPSNVTSFGEYCFYGCDSLSGIDMPSIQKIGKECFENCSSLKNIILPYSVLSIGFGCFQNCCNLKSVEIAASVTSIDDYCFIGCINLTSITIPTSVKTISDCCFCRCSSLKSLSIPSSVISINNDCFLQCVSLSNINIPTSVTAIGNRCFYNCLSLSNIKIPSSVITIGEFCFYECCCLNSVDLSTSVTSIGYACFKGCSSLSNVVTPSSVKNTSKLF
;
A
#
# COMPACT_ATOMS: atom_id res chain seq x y z
N MET A 1 13.76 -23.38 24.62
CA MET A 1 13.85 -24.00 23.28
C MET A 1 12.54 -24.74 23.06
N VAL A 2 11.63 -24.18 22.27
CA VAL A 2 10.30 -24.77 22.02
C VAL A 2 10.46 -25.81 20.91
N TYR A 3 10.05 -27.05 21.14
CA TYR A 3 10.12 -28.13 20.16
C TYR A 3 8.99 -27.95 19.12
N ILE A 4 9.26 -27.27 18.01
CA ILE A 4 8.26 -27.00 16.95
C ILE A 4 8.32 -28.04 15.80
N HIS A 5 9.02 -29.17 15.98
CA HIS A 5 9.32 -30.13 14.90
C HIS A 5 8.12 -30.91 14.33
N MET A 6 6.88 -30.73 14.82
CA MET A 6 5.69 -31.43 14.30
C MET A 6 4.65 -30.53 13.61
N TYR A 7 4.82 -29.21 13.61
CA TYR A 7 3.78 -28.32 13.08
C TYR A 7 4.20 -27.74 11.73
N GLN A 8 3.36 -27.95 10.71
CA GLN A 8 3.50 -27.30 9.40
C GLN A 8 3.04 -25.83 9.41
N ILE A 9 2.39 -25.40 10.49
CA ILE A 9 1.74 -24.10 10.60
C ILE A 9 2.08 -23.52 11.96
N PHE A 10 2.47 -22.24 12.00
CA PHE A 10 2.34 -21.48 13.24
C PHE A 10 0.92 -20.98 13.32
N GLU A 11 0.17 -21.46 14.32
CA GLU A 11 -1.27 -21.26 14.41
C GLU A 11 -1.66 -19.83 14.79
N TYR A 12 -2.97 -19.59 14.87
CA TYR A 12 -3.55 -18.33 15.31
C TYR A 12 -2.89 -17.80 16.58
N LYS A 13 -2.41 -16.55 16.55
CA LYS A 13 -1.78 -15.85 17.69
C LYS A 13 -0.57 -16.54 18.34
N CYS A 14 0.12 -17.45 17.65
CA CYS A 14 1.20 -18.27 18.23
C CYS A 14 2.26 -17.47 19.03
N PHE A 15 2.64 -16.29 18.54
CA PHE A 15 3.58 -15.35 19.18
C PHE A 15 2.95 -13.98 19.46
N LYS A 16 1.63 -13.86 19.53
CA LYS A 16 0.98 -12.56 19.75
C LYS A 16 1.49 -11.89 21.03
N ASN A 17 1.84 -10.60 20.93
CA ASN A 17 2.36 -9.73 22.00
C ASN A 17 3.58 -10.33 22.71
N CYS A 18 4.42 -11.07 21.98
CA CYS A 18 5.72 -11.47 22.48
C CYS A 18 6.69 -10.29 22.34
N ASP A 19 6.50 -9.25 23.14
CA ASP A 19 7.17 -7.95 22.99
C ASP A 19 8.70 -8.03 23.09
N ASN A 20 9.23 -9.06 23.75
CA ASN A 20 10.66 -9.35 23.88
C ASN A 20 11.22 -10.29 22.80
N LEU A 21 10.40 -10.79 21.87
CA LEU A 21 10.83 -11.69 20.80
C LEU A 21 11.63 -10.91 19.75
N SER A 22 12.95 -10.92 19.85
CA SER A 22 13.82 -10.21 18.90
C SER A 22 14.09 -10.96 17.60
N SER A 23 13.97 -12.29 17.64
CA SER A 23 14.23 -13.20 16.53
C SER A 23 13.51 -14.53 16.74
N VAL A 24 13.11 -15.17 15.64
CA VAL A 24 12.54 -16.52 15.64
C VAL A 24 13.19 -17.32 14.53
N VAL A 25 13.54 -18.58 14.80
CA VAL A 25 13.96 -19.52 13.77
C VAL A 25 12.72 -20.25 13.27
N ILE A 26 12.45 -20.15 11.97
CA ILE A 26 11.33 -20.83 11.32
C ILE A 26 11.80 -22.18 10.80
N PRO A 27 11.32 -23.31 11.36
CA PRO A 27 11.66 -24.63 10.83
C PRO A 27 11.22 -24.77 9.36
N SER A 28 12.02 -25.49 8.55
CA SER A 28 11.77 -25.63 7.11
C SER A 28 10.46 -26.36 6.75
N ASN A 29 9.88 -27.09 7.70
CA ASN A 29 8.58 -27.75 7.54
C ASN A 29 7.39 -26.80 7.77
N VAL A 30 7.62 -25.58 8.27
CA VAL A 30 6.57 -24.57 8.46
C VAL A 30 6.30 -23.87 7.13
N THR A 31 5.06 -23.94 6.67
CA THR A 31 4.60 -23.39 5.39
C THR A 31 3.55 -22.29 5.55
N SER A 32 3.01 -22.06 6.76
CA SER A 32 2.00 -21.03 6.98
C SER A 32 2.14 -20.35 8.34
N PHE A 33 1.85 -19.06 8.35
CA PHE A 33 1.57 -18.30 9.56
C PHE A 33 0.07 -18.01 9.65
N GLY A 34 -0.52 -18.29 10.80
CA GLY A 34 -1.92 -18.00 11.11
C GLY A 34 -2.18 -16.51 11.30
N GLU A 35 -3.46 -16.16 11.44
CA GLU A 35 -3.83 -14.77 11.74
C GLU A 35 -3.23 -14.34 13.08
N TYR A 36 -2.78 -13.08 13.15
CA TYR A 36 -2.14 -12.50 14.33
C TYR A 36 -0.89 -13.24 14.84
N CYS A 37 -0.26 -14.11 14.04
CA CYS A 37 0.80 -15.00 14.52
C CYS A 37 1.93 -14.25 15.24
N PHE A 38 2.37 -13.11 14.73
CA PHE A 38 3.39 -12.24 15.33
C PHE A 38 2.85 -10.86 15.70
N TYR A 39 1.53 -10.69 15.81
CA TYR A 39 0.92 -9.41 16.16
C TYR A 39 1.56 -8.82 17.41
N GLY A 40 1.98 -7.56 17.38
CA GLY A 40 2.56 -6.87 18.53
C GLY A 40 3.93 -7.40 18.96
N CYS A 41 4.66 -8.15 18.13
CA CYS A 41 6.04 -8.53 18.45
C CYS A 41 6.99 -7.33 18.27
N ASP A 42 6.91 -6.36 19.18
CA ASP A 42 7.56 -5.05 19.05
C ASP A 42 9.08 -5.12 18.94
N SER A 43 9.75 -6.13 19.53
CA SER A 43 11.21 -6.31 19.41
C SER A 43 11.64 -7.08 18.15
N LEU A 44 10.71 -7.66 17.38
CA LEU A 44 11.05 -8.51 16.22
C LEU A 44 11.60 -7.63 15.10
N SER A 45 12.92 -7.67 14.91
CA SER A 45 13.61 -6.77 13.98
C SER A 45 13.73 -7.31 12.54
N GLY A 46 13.57 -8.62 12.39
CA GLY A 46 13.62 -9.34 11.13
C GLY A 46 13.16 -10.78 11.32
N ILE A 47 12.72 -11.41 10.23
CA ILE A 47 12.27 -12.80 10.21
C ILE A 47 12.65 -13.42 8.87
N ASP A 48 13.30 -14.59 8.93
CA ASP A 48 13.58 -15.41 7.74
C ASP A 48 12.41 -16.37 7.51
N MET A 49 11.94 -16.48 6.26
CA MET A 49 10.71 -17.16 5.89
C MET A 49 10.90 -18.06 4.66
N PRO A 50 11.88 -18.97 4.62
CA PRO A 50 12.33 -19.61 3.38
C PRO A 50 11.29 -20.55 2.73
N SER A 51 10.32 -21.05 3.50
CA SER A 51 9.33 -22.05 3.04
C SER A 51 7.88 -21.60 3.21
N ILE A 52 7.66 -20.35 3.60
CA ILE A 52 6.32 -19.82 3.88
C ILE A 52 5.55 -19.63 2.58
N GLN A 53 4.33 -20.17 2.53
CA GLN A 53 3.39 -20.10 1.41
C GLN A 53 2.20 -19.20 1.71
N LYS A 54 1.81 -19.09 2.98
CA LYS A 54 0.65 -18.31 3.42
C LYS A 54 0.96 -17.51 4.66
N ILE A 55 0.55 -16.24 4.64
CA ILE A 55 0.65 -15.32 5.78
C ILE A 55 -0.75 -14.82 6.12
N GLY A 56 -1.20 -15.10 7.34
CA GLY A 56 -2.54 -14.75 7.82
C GLY A 56 -2.76 -13.24 7.97
N LYS A 57 -4.03 -12.88 8.17
CA LYS A 57 -4.47 -11.52 8.50
C LYS A 57 -3.71 -10.97 9.71
N GLU A 58 -3.28 -9.72 9.63
CA GLU A 58 -2.66 -8.95 10.73
C GLU A 58 -1.47 -9.70 11.37
N CYS A 59 -0.81 -10.58 10.61
CA CYS A 59 0.21 -11.49 11.11
C CYS A 59 1.40 -10.75 11.75
N PHE A 60 1.81 -9.61 11.20
CA PHE A 60 2.90 -8.78 11.71
C PHE A 60 2.41 -7.39 12.09
N GLU A 61 1.11 -7.19 12.32
CA GLU A 61 0.61 -5.88 12.74
C GLU A 61 1.28 -5.46 14.05
N ASN A 62 1.66 -4.18 14.14
CA ASN A 62 2.40 -3.59 15.26
C ASN A 62 3.73 -4.29 15.56
N CYS A 63 4.40 -4.93 14.59
CA CYS A 63 5.80 -5.32 14.74
C CYS A 63 6.72 -4.10 14.56
N SER A 64 6.74 -3.20 15.54
CA SER A 64 7.32 -1.86 15.39
C SER A 64 8.83 -1.84 15.12
N SER A 65 9.61 -2.85 15.54
CA SER A 65 11.05 -2.94 15.24
C SER A 65 11.41 -3.56 13.90
N LEU A 66 10.43 -4.10 13.16
CA LEU A 66 10.69 -4.81 11.90
C LEU A 66 11.25 -3.84 10.86
N LYS A 67 12.45 -4.13 10.31
CA LYS A 67 13.17 -3.19 9.43
C LYS A 67 13.02 -3.51 7.95
N ASN A 68 13.18 -4.77 7.59
CA ASN A 68 13.14 -5.22 6.20
C ASN A 68 12.40 -6.54 6.14
N ILE A 69 11.60 -6.73 5.09
CA ILE A 69 10.93 -7.99 4.80
C ILE A 69 11.24 -8.43 3.39
N ILE A 70 11.59 -9.71 3.26
CA ILE A 70 11.71 -10.41 1.98
C ILE A 70 10.66 -11.51 2.00
N LEU A 71 9.64 -11.39 1.15
CA LEU A 71 8.64 -12.43 0.98
C LEU A 71 9.16 -13.47 -0.01
N PRO A 72 9.17 -14.78 0.33
CA PRO A 72 9.68 -15.81 -0.55
C PRO A 72 8.76 -16.02 -1.76
N TYR A 73 9.30 -16.60 -2.84
CA TYR A 73 8.54 -16.98 -4.06
C TYR A 73 7.41 -17.99 -3.82
N SER A 74 7.39 -18.63 -2.66
CA SER A 74 6.32 -19.54 -2.26
C SER A 74 5.07 -18.81 -1.78
N VAL A 75 5.15 -17.52 -1.39
CA VAL A 75 3.97 -16.74 -0.97
C VAL A 75 3.14 -16.35 -2.20
N LEU A 76 1.83 -16.60 -2.11
CA LEU A 76 0.86 -16.26 -3.16
C LEU A 76 0.00 -15.03 -2.83
N SER A 77 -0.18 -14.73 -1.54
CA SER A 77 -0.96 -13.58 -1.07
C SER A 77 -0.45 -13.04 0.26
N ILE A 78 -0.65 -11.74 0.47
CA ILE A 78 -0.41 -11.06 1.75
C ILE A 78 -1.77 -10.68 2.33
N GLY A 79 -2.09 -11.17 3.53
CA GLY A 79 -3.40 -10.96 4.15
C GLY A 79 -3.68 -9.52 4.57
N PHE A 80 -4.96 -9.24 4.82
CA PHE A 80 -5.46 -7.97 5.37
C PHE A 80 -4.59 -7.46 6.53
N GLY A 81 -4.18 -6.20 6.49
CA GLY A 81 -3.45 -5.53 7.58
C GLY A 81 -2.12 -6.20 7.98
N CYS A 82 -1.55 -7.09 7.16
CA CYS A 82 -0.45 -7.96 7.58
C CYS A 82 0.74 -7.23 8.20
N PHE A 83 1.14 -6.07 7.64
CA PHE A 83 2.24 -5.25 8.14
C PHE A 83 1.76 -3.88 8.64
N GLN A 84 0.50 -3.78 9.06
CA GLN A 84 -0.06 -2.56 9.62
C GLN A 84 0.80 -2.06 10.81
N ASN A 85 1.11 -0.76 10.82
CA ASN A 85 1.89 -0.08 11.85
C ASN A 85 3.27 -0.69 12.14
N CYS A 86 3.88 -1.38 11.18
CA CYS A 86 5.31 -1.73 11.22
C CYS A 86 6.15 -0.46 11.01
N CYS A 87 6.19 0.42 12.01
CA CYS A 87 6.62 1.81 11.85
C CYS A 87 8.09 1.98 11.46
N ASN A 88 8.97 1.02 11.78
CA ASN A 88 10.38 1.01 11.35
C ASN A 88 10.64 0.23 10.04
N LEU A 89 9.61 -0.29 9.38
CA LEU A 89 9.77 -1.03 8.12
C LEU A 89 10.23 -0.07 7.03
N LYS A 90 11.46 -0.27 6.53
CA LYS A 90 12.11 0.59 5.54
C LYS A 90 11.93 0.10 4.12
N SER A 91 11.99 -1.21 3.92
CA SER A 91 11.83 -1.83 2.62
C SER A 91 11.12 -3.18 2.68
N VAL A 92 10.32 -3.45 1.65
CA VAL A 92 9.65 -4.73 1.45
C VAL A 92 9.93 -5.22 0.03
N GLU A 93 10.53 -6.40 -0.06
CA GLU A 93 10.67 -7.13 -1.31
C GLU A 93 9.54 -8.15 -1.42
N ILE A 94 8.62 -7.92 -2.36
CA ILE A 94 7.50 -8.81 -2.63
C ILE A 94 7.85 -9.67 -3.85
N ALA A 95 7.85 -10.99 -3.66
CA ALA A 95 8.13 -11.92 -4.75
C ALA A 95 7.10 -11.82 -5.89
N ALA A 96 7.57 -12.10 -7.11
CA ALA A 96 6.75 -12.06 -8.33
C ALA A 96 5.52 -13.01 -8.30
N SER A 97 5.55 -14.03 -7.44
CA SER A 97 4.47 -14.99 -7.23
C SER A 97 3.24 -14.42 -6.52
N VAL A 98 3.38 -13.30 -5.80
CA VAL A 98 2.29 -12.71 -5.01
C VAL A 98 1.26 -12.08 -5.92
N THR A 99 0.07 -12.68 -5.97
CA THR A 99 -1.03 -12.24 -6.84
C THR A 99 -1.95 -11.22 -6.19
N SER A 100 -1.94 -11.11 -4.85
CA SER A 100 -2.72 -10.12 -4.11
C SER A 100 -1.98 -9.55 -2.89
N ILE A 101 -2.17 -8.24 -2.69
CA ILE A 101 -1.80 -7.48 -1.49
C ILE A 101 -3.11 -6.90 -0.98
N ASP A 102 -3.60 -7.40 0.14
CA ASP A 102 -4.95 -7.12 0.62
C ASP A 102 -5.07 -5.73 1.30
N ASP A 103 -6.28 -5.37 1.70
CA ASP A 103 -6.57 -4.07 2.29
C ASP A 103 -5.72 -3.78 3.54
N TYR A 104 -5.37 -2.52 3.76
CA TYR A 104 -4.61 -2.01 4.91
C TYR A 104 -3.20 -2.62 5.10
N CYS A 105 -2.68 -3.39 4.15
CA CYS A 105 -1.48 -4.22 4.35
C CYS A 105 -0.25 -3.46 4.90
N PHE A 106 -0.01 -2.22 4.47
CA PHE A 106 1.12 -1.39 4.90
C PHE A 106 0.68 -0.06 5.52
N ILE A 107 -0.56 0.04 6.04
CA ILE A 107 -1.01 1.27 6.69
C ILE A 107 -0.07 1.63 7.85
N GLY A 108 0.33 2.89 7.96
CA GLY A 108 1.15 3.36 9.09
C GLY A 108 2.60 2.88 9.07
N CYS A 109 3.09 2.29 7.98
CA CYS A 109 4.51 2.03 7.76
C CYS A 109 5.27 3.34 7.48
N ILE A 110 5.35 4.22 8.47
CA ILE A 110 5.80 5.62 8.32
C ILE A 110 7.24 5.75 7.80
N ASN A 111 8.11 4.76 8.02
CA ASN A 111 9.49 4.76 7.52
C ASN A 111 9.67 3.97 6.21
N LEU A 112 8.59 3.49 5.58
CA LEU A 112 8.68 2.73 4.32
C LEU A 112 9.14 3.67 3.19
N THR A 113 10.30 3.37 2.62
CA THR A 113 10.92 4.18 1.56
C THR A 113 10.94 3.46 0.21
N SER A 114 10.91 2.13 0.21
CA SER A 114 11.00 1.31 -1.00
C SER A 114 10.12 0.07 -0.91
N ILE A 115 9.24 -0.11 -1.88
CA ILE A 115 8.47 -1.33 -2.07
C ILE A 115 8.25 -1.57 -3.56
N THR A 116 8.40 -2.83 -3.98
CA THR A 116 8.12 -3.25 -5.36
C THR A 116 6.78 -3.98 -5.38
N ILE A 117 5.84 -3.49 -6.18
CA ILE A 117 4.58 -4.20 -6.43
C ILE A 117 4.81 -5.22 -7.57
N PRO A 118 4.52 -6.51 -7.37
CA PRO A 118 4.66 -7.53 -8.41
C PRO A 118 3.76 -7.28 -9.63
N THR A 119 4.23 -7.70 -10.81
CA THR A 119 3.46 -7.63 -12.08
C THR A 119 2.30 -8.64 -12.16
N SER A 120 2.15 -9.51 -11.16
CA SER A 120 1.00 -10.39 -11.00
C SER A 120 -0.17 -9.69 -10.28
N VAL A 121 0.08 -8.60 -9.55
CA VAL A 121 -0.96 -7.83 -8.84
C VAL A 121 -1.85 -7.08 -9.83
N LYS A 122 -3.17 -7.20 -9.65
CA LYS A 122 -4.20 -6.55 -10.48
C LYS A 122 -4.84 -5.31 -9.87
N THR A 123 -4.78 -5.17 -8.55
CA THR A 123 -5.43 -4.08 -7.83
C THR A 123 -4.53 -3.62 -6.71
N ILE A 124 -4.45 -2.30 -6.51
CA ILE A 124 -3.96 -1.73 -5.24
C ILE A 124 -5.17 -1.57 -4.34
N SER A 125 -5.22 -2.40 -3.30
CA SER A 125 -6.33 -2.52 -2.35
C SER A 125 -6.55 -1.30 -1.46
N ASP A 126 -7.70 -1.25 -0.78
CA ASP A 126 -8.10 -0.10 0.03
C ASP A 126 -7.06 0.18 1.11
N CYS A 127 -6.69 1.46 1.26
CA CYS A 127 -5.80 1.94 2.32
C CYS A 127 -4.42 1.25 2.38
N CYS A 128 -4.00 0.55 1.31
CA CYS A 128 -2.84 -0.35 1.32
C CYS A 128 -1.53 0.32 1.74
N PHE A 129 -1.28 1.57 1.32
CA PHE A 129 -0.09 2.36 1.67
C PHE A 129 -0.43 3.63 2.47
N CYS A 130 -1.61 3.70 3.08
CA CYS A 130 -2.03 4.88 3.83
C CYS A 130 -1.03 5.22 4.95
N ARG A 131 -0.69 6.49 5.09
CA ARG A 131 0.29 7.03 6.06
C ARG A 131 1.70 6.45 5.92
N CYS A 132 2.09 5.95 4.75
CA CYS A 132 3.49 5.66 4.43
C CYS A 132 4.25 6.99 4.19
N SER A 133 4.43 7.78 5.26
CA SER A 133 4.85 9.18 5.19
C SER A 133 6.25 9.41 4.62
N SER A 134 7.13 8.39 4.63
CA SER A 134 8.47 8.43 4.03
C SER A 134 8.53 7.92 2.58
N LEU A 135 7.42 7.41 2.02
CA LEU A 135 7.40 6.86 0.67
C LEU A 135 7.45 8.01 -0.34
N LYS A 136 8.59 8.19 -1.00
CA LYS A 136 8.82 9.30 -1.95
C LYS A 136 8.33 9.00 -3.36
N SER A 137 8.44 7.74 -3.75
CA SER A 137 8.06 7.27 -5.08
C SER A 137 7.59 5.83 -5.05
N LEU A 138 6.66 5.50 -5.94
CA LEU A 138 6.20 4.14 -6.15
C LEU A 138 5.94 3.89 -7.63
N SER A 139 6.44 2.77 -8.14
CA SER A 139 6.13 2.30 -9.49
C SER A 139 4.95 1.35 -9.44
N ILE A 140 3.83 1.75 -10.04
CA ILE A 140 2.66 0.88 -10.20
C ILE A 140 2.86 0.05 -11.49
N PRO A 141 2.82 -1.30 -11.42
CA PRO A 141 3.02 -2.14 -12.60
C PRO A 141 1.84 -2.07 -13.56
N SER A 142 2.10 -2.26 -14.85
CA SER A 142 1.09 -2.25 -15.93
C SER A 142 0.06 -3.38 -15.88
N SER A 143 0.18 -4.27 -14.89
CA SER A 143 -0.81 -5.28 -14.56
C SER A 143 -1.99 -4.74 -13.74
N VAL A 144 -1.81 -3.59 -13.08
CA VAL A 144 -2.81 -2.99 -12.19
C VAL A 144 -3.92 -2.34 -13.02
N ILE A 145 -5.16 -2.71 -12.72
CA ILE A 145 -6.39 -2.26 -13.38
C ILE A 145 -7.11 -1.20 -12.55
N SER A 146 -7.04 -1.30 -11.22
CA SER A 146 -7.67 -0.35 -10.30
C SER A 146 -6.76 0.04 -9.13
N ILE A 147 -6.88 1.30 -8.73
CA ILE A 147 -6.30 1.82 -7.49
C ILE A 147 -7.50 2.23 -6.62
N ASN A 148 -7.73 1.53 -5.52
CA ASN A 148 -8.94 1.69 -4.74
C ASN A 148 -8.88 2.91 -3.79
N ASN A 149 -9.71 2.94 -2.75
CA ASN A 149 -9.86 4.09 -1.88
C ASN A 149 -8.69 4.22 -0.93
N ASP A 150 -8.32 5.46 -0.59
CA ASP A 150 -7.35 5.79 0.46
C ASP A 150 -5.94 5.19 0.25
N CYS A 151 -5.62 4.61 -0.92
CA CYS A 151 -4.40 3.81 -1.13
C CYS A 151 -3.12 4.53 -0.72
N PHE A 152 -3.01 5.84 -1.00
CA PHE A 152 -1.87 6.70 -0.66
C PHE A 152 -2.27 7.86 0.24
N LEU A 153 -3.38 7.74 0.99
CA LEU A 153 -3.82 8.78 1.91
C LEU A 153 -2.70 9.13 2.90
N GLN A 154 -2.39 10.42 3.04
CA GLN A 154 -1.33 10.94 3.91
C GLN A 154 0.08 10.38 3.61
N CYS A 155 0.36 9.96 2.38
CA CYS A 155 1.73 9.75 1.90
C CYS A 155 2.42 11.10 1.65
N VAL A 156 2.70 11.83 2.72
CA VAL A 156 3.11 13.25 2.66
C VAL A 156 4.41 13.50 1.88
N SER A 157 5.31 12.52 1.78
CA SER A 157 6.55 12.63 1.00
C SER A 157 6.42 12.16 -0.45
N LEU A 158 5.27 11.59 -0.86
CA LEU A 158 5.07 11.04 -2.20
C LEU A 158 5.08 12.16 -3.23
N SER A 159 6.17 12.25 -3.99
CA SER A 159 6.39 13.30 -4.99
C SER A 159 6.39 12.77 -6.41
N ASN A 160 6.58 11.46 -6.60
CA ASN A 160 6.64 10.83 -7.92
C ASN A 160 5.85 9.52 -7.94
N ILE A 161 4.74 9.49 -8.69
CA ILE A 161 3.96 8.29 -8.94
C ILE A 161 3.50 8.27 -10.40
N ASN A 162 3.72 7.14 -11.07
CA ASN A 162 3.27 6.92 -12.44
C ASN A 162 2.05 6.00 -12.43
N ILE A 163 0.93 6.46 -12.98
CA ILE A 163 -0.29 5.67 -13.15
C ILE A 163 -0.23 5.00 -14.53
N PRO A 164 -0.16 3.66 -14.62
CA PRO A 164 -0.03 2.98 -15.90
C PRO A 164 -1.33 3.04 -16.71
N THR A 165 -1.22 2.89 -18.03
CA THR A 165 -2.34 2.91 -18.99
C THR A 165 -3.28 1.71 -18.88
N SER A 166 -3.02 0.80 -17.95
CA SER A 166 -3.93 -0.29 -17.58
C SER A 166 -4.99 0.13 -16.56
N VAL A 167 -4.74 1.23 -15.82
CA VAL A 167 -5.64 1.68 -14.76
C VAL A 167 -6.86 2.37 -15.37
N THR A 168 -8.05 1.94 -14.96
CA THR A 168 -9.34 2.48 -15.45
C THR A 168 -10.06 3.36 -14.42
N ALA A 169 -9.73 3.22 -13.14
CA ALA A 169 -10.34 3.97 -12.05
C ALA A 169 -9.33 4.28 -10.92
N ILE A 170 -9.48 5.46 -10.33
CA ILE A 170 -8.76 5.90 -9.13
C ILE A 170 -9.80 6.20 -8.05
N GLY A 171 -9.70 5.52 -6.90
CA GLY A 171 -10.67 5.57 -5.82
C GLY A 171 -10.72 6.89 -5.04
N ASN A 172 -11.65 6.95 -4.09
CA ASN A 172 -11.86 8.11 -3.22
C ASN A 172 -10.63 8.33 -2.33
N ARG A 173 -10.29 9.60 -2.10
CA ARG A 173 -9.19 10.02 -1.20
C ARG A 173 -7.84 9.36 -1.49
N CYS A 174 -7.63 8.82 -2.70
CA CYS A 174 -6.47 8.00 -3.02
C CYS A 174 -5.14 8.72 -2.75
N PHE A 175 -5.05 10.02 -3.06
CA PHE A 175 -3.89 10.87 -2.78
C PHE A 175 -4.19 11.97 -1.75
N TYR A 176 -5.22 11.80 -0.91
CA TYR A 176 -5.60 12.80 0.09
C TYR A 176 -4.39 13.19 0.95
N ASN A 177 -4.09 14.48 1.04
CA ASN A 177 -2.99 15.04 1.81
C ASN A 177 -1.59 14.48 1.41
N CYS A 178 -1.37 14.20 0.12
CA CYS A 178 -0.05 13.95 -0.45
C CYS A 178 0.69 15.27 -0.66
N LEU A 179 1.20 15.85 0.44
CA LEU A 179 1.74 17.20 0.50
C LEU A 179 2.92 17.47 -0.46
N SER A 180 3.69 16.45 -0.84
CA SER A 180 4.83 16.60 -1.76
C SER A 180 4.49 16.33 -3.24
N LEU A 181 3.26 15.90 -3.55
CA LEU A 181 2.86 15.59 -4.92
C LEU A 181 2.70 16.90 -5.69
N SER A 182 3.63 17.17 -6.61
CA SER A 182 3.68 18.45 -7.34
C SER A 182 3.01 18.40 -8.72
N ASN A 183 3.06 17.23 -9.36
CA ASN A 183 2.47 17.00 -10.66
C ASN A 183 1.97 15.56 -10.75
N ILE A 184 0.90 15.35 -11.51
CA ILE A 184 0.42 14.00 -11.83
C ILE A 184 -0.14 13.96 -13.25
N LYS A 185 0.15 12.86 -13.94
CA LYS A 185 -0.42 12.54 -15.24
C LYS A 185 -1.47 11.44 -15.10
N ILE A 186 -2.68 11.73 -15.55
CA ILE A 186 -3.78 10.77 -15.58
C ILE A 186 -3.86 10.14 -16.99
N PRO A 187 -3.59 8.84 -17.15
CA PRO A 187 -3.55 8.20 -18.45
C PRO A 187 -4.94 8.13 -19.10
N SER A 188 -4.96 7.95 -20.43
CA SER A 188 -6.20 7.94 -21.21
C SER A 188 -7.13 6.74 -20.97
N SER A 189 -6.66 5.75 -20.22
CA SER A 189 -7.46 4.62 -19.75
C SER A 189 -8.34 4.96 -18.55
N VAL A 190 -8.01 6.01 -17.79
CA VAL A 190 -8.77 6.39 -16.59
C VAL A 190 -10.08 7.04 -17.00
N ILE A 191 -11.18 6.47 -16.52
CA ILE A 191 -12.55 6.91 -16.77
C ILE A 191 -13.10 7.69 -15.57
N THR A 192 -12.74 7.26 -14.35
CA THR A 192 -13.27 7.81 -13.09
C THR A 192 -12.16 8.15 -12.09
N ILE A 193 -12.30 9.31 -11.46
CA ILE A 193 -11.47 9.77 -10.34
C ILE A 193 -12.39 10.04 -9.15
N GLY A 194 -12.12 9.41 -8.01
CA GLY A 194 -12.96 9.46 -6.82
C GLY A 194 -13.04 10.82 -6.12
N GLU A 195 -13.94 10.90 -5.14
CA GLU A 195 -14.14 12.06 -4.28
C GLU A 195 -12.89 12.34 -3.44
N PHE A 196 -12.57 13.62 -3.25
CA PHE A 196 -11.43 14.06 -2.43
C PHE A 196 -10.07 13.46 -2.85
N CYS A 197 -9.94 12.95 -4.08
CA CYS A 197 -8.78 12.16 -4.50
C CYS A 197 -7.45 12.89 -4.29
N PHE A 198 -7.37 14.18 -4.61
CA PHE A 198 -6.20 15.04 -4.40
C PHE A 198 -6.45 16.12 -3.34
N TYR A 199 -7.40 15.91 -2.43
CA TYR A 199 -7.74 16.90 -1.41
C TYR A 199 -6.51 17.25 -0.55
N GLU A 200 -6.28 18.53 -0.30
CA GLU A 200 -5.13 19.05 0.45
C GLU A 200 -3.74 18.67 -0.12
N CYS A 201 -3.63 18.32 -1.39
CA CYS A 201 -2.33 18.22 -2.08
C CYS A 201 -1.75 19.62 -2.34
N CYS A 202 -1.24 20.29 -1.30
CA CYS A 202 -0.90 21.71 -1.35
C CYS A 202 0.20 22.08 -2.35
N CYS A 203 1.13 21.16 -2.68
CA CYS A 203 2.16 21.37 -3.70
C CYS A 203 1.73 21.02 -5.13
N LEU A 204 0.55 20.42 -5.31
CA LEU A 204 0.06 20.01 -6.63
C LEU A 204 -0.22 21.26 -7.47
N ASN A 205 0.62 21.48 -8.48
CA ASN A 205 0.55 22.64 -9.35
C ASN A 205 0.15 22.30 -10.80
N SER A 206 0.25 21.04 -11.18
CA SER A 206 -0.13 20.57 -12.52
C SER A 206 -0.81 19.20 -12.49
N VAL A 207 -1.96 19.10 -13.16
CA VAL A 207 -2.67 17.83 -13.38
C VAL A 207 -2.93 17.70 -14.87
N ASP A 208 -2.29 16.72 -15.51
CA ASP A 208 -2.54 16.37 -16.91
C ASP A 208 -3.70 15.36 -16.96
N LEU A 209 -4.91 15.87 -17.20
CA LEU A 209 -6.13 15.07 -17.34
C LEU A 209 -6.32 14.64 -18.80
N SER A 210 -6.45 13.34 -19.05
CA SER A 210 -6.88 12.84 -20.36
C SER A 210 -8.33 13.23 -20.67
N THR A 211 -8.62 13.43 -21.96
CA THR A 211 -9.97 13.64 -22.49
C THR A 211 -10.94 12.49 -22.24
N SER A 212 -10.43 11.29 -21.93
CA SER A 212 -11.25 10.11 -21.63
C SER A 212 -11.91 10.14 -20.25
N VAL A 213 -11.46 11.01 -19.33
CA VAL A 213 -12.05 11.10 -17.99
C VAL A 213 -13.48 11.61 -18.11
N THR A 214 -14.44 10.86 -17.56
CA THR A 214 -15.88 11.20 -17.64
C THR A 214 -16.46 11.62 -16.30
N SER A 215 -15.83 11.23 -15.19
CA SER A 215 -16.28 11.53 -13.84
C SER A 215 -15.11 11.91 -12.94
N ILE A 216 -15.23 13.04 -12.26
CA ILE A 216 -14.32 13.49 -11.20
C ILE A 216 -15.19 13.76 -9.97
N GLY A 217 -14.85 13.13 -8.85
CA GLY A 217 -15.62 13.18 -7.61
C GLY A 217 -15.63 14.55 -6.93
N TYR A 218 -16.53 14.70 -5.97
CA TYR A 218 -16.67 15.89 -5.15
C TYR A 218 -15.35 16.31 -4.48
N ALA A 219 -15.05 17.61 -4.50
CA ALA A 219 -13.90 18.24 -3.85
C ALA A 219 -12.54 17.58 -4.17
N CYS A 220 -12.41 17.01 -5.37
CA CYS A 220 -11.23 16.26 -5.81
C CYS A 220 -9.92 17.04 -5.65
N PHE A 221 -9.92 18.34 -5.93
CA PHE A 221 -8.77 19.23 -5.86
C PHE A 221 -8.87 20.29 -4.74
N LYS A 222 -9.85 20.16 -3.85
CA LYS A 222 -10.04 21.15 -2.78
C LYS A 222 -8.83 21.19 -1.84
N GLY A 223 -8.32 22.37 -1.56
CA GLY A 223 -7.10 22.56 -0.77
C GLY A 223 -5.79 22.39 -1.56
N CYS A 224 -5.83 22.15 -2.87
CA CYS A 224 -4.63 22.22 -3.73
C CYS A 224 -4.21 23.68 -3.95
N SER A 225 -3.61 24.31 -2.95
CA SER A 225 -3.31 25.75 -2.95
C SER A 225 -2.32 26.21 -4.04
N SER A 226 -1.48 25.32 -4.57
CA SER A 226 -0.55 25.63 -5.66
C SER A 226 -1.15 25.41 -7.06
N LEU A 227 -2.38 24.89 -7.15
CA LEU A 227 -3.01 24.54 -8.40
C LEU A 227 -3.63 25.77 -9.03
N SER A 228 -2.94 26.35 -10.02
CA SER A 228 -3.40 27.59 -10.66
C SER A 228 -4.49 27.34 -11.71
N ASN A 229 -4.41 26.23 -12.45
CA ASN A 229 -5.35 25.89 -13.52
C ASN A 229 -5.41 24.36 -13.69
N VAL A 230 -6.61 23.84 -13.94
CA VAL A 230 -6.83 22.47 -14.41
C VAL A 230 -7.74 22.54 -15.63
N VAL A 231 -7.27 22.02 -16.75
CA VAL A 231 -8.11 21.86 -17.95
C VAL A 231 -8.92 20.58 -17.76
N THR A 232 -10.19 20.73 -17.37
CA THR A 232 -11.11 19.60 -17.23
C THR A 232 -11.65 19.18 -18.60
N PRO A 233 -11.71 17.88 -18.93
CA PRO A 233 -12.38 17.40 -20.14
C PRO A 233 -13.84 17.85 -20.22
N SER A 234 -14.34 18.11 -21.44
CA SER A 234 -15.71 18.59 -21.68
C SER A 234 -16.80 17.59 -21.24
N SER A 235 -16.44 16.31 -21.11
CA SER A 235 -17.26 15.24 -20.55
C SER A 235 -17.56 15.40 -19.05
N VAL A 236 -16.70 16.10 -18.30
CA VAL A 236 -16.83 16.27 -16.84
C VAL A 236 -17.84 17.37 -16.53
N LYS A 237 -18.95 16.99 -15.87
CA LYS A 237 -20.00 17.92 -15.43
C LYS A 237 -19.70 18.48 -14.04
N ASN A 238 -20.33 19.60 -13.68
CA ASN A 238 -20.29 20.20 -12.33
C ASN A 238 -18.87 20.54 -11.83
N THR A 239 -18.03 21.11 -12.69
CA THR A 239 -16.63 21.46 -12.38
C THR A 239 -16.47 22.40 -11.18
N SER A 240 -17.50 23.18 -10.83
CA SER A 240 -17.51 24.05 -9.65
C SER A 240 -17.40 23.32 -8.31
N LYS A 241 -17.75 22.02 -8.25
CA LYS A 241 -17.65 21.21 -7.03
C LYS A 241 -16.28 20.55 -6.85
N LEU A 242 -15.36 20.72 -7.80
CA LEU A 242 -14.07 20.02 -7.80
C LEU A 242 -13.01 20.73 -6.94
N PHE A 243 -13.13 22.03 -6.73
CA PHE A 243 -12.13 22.90 -6.10
C PHE A 243 -12.56 23.42 -4.73
#